data_AF-A0A519V5V9-F1
#
_entry.id   AF-A0A519V5V9-F1
#
_cell.length_a   1.000
_cell.length_b   1.000
_cell.length_c   1.000
_cell.angle_alpha   90.00
_cell.angle_beta   90.00
_cell.angle_gamma   90.00
#
_symmetry.space_group_name_H-M   'P 1'
#
loop_
_entity.id
_entity.type
_entity.pdbx_description
1 polymer ?
#
loop_
_entity_poly.entity_id
_entity_poly.type
_entity_poly.pdbx_seq_one_letter_code
_entity_poly.pdbx_strand_id
1 'polypeptide(L)'
;MKNSSFSAIKGFLVSTLIILSISTQAQVAKTVVRNFNFKIDYVYYGKADSVYLFIYEGGKLGVKVGQQGKVFGTYSTEKPNRSQKELGFSTVVKLMGDTIIAKTTLYKPTIVDEKAMENDYLSLDINLPQNNYNSLFYDLALMQITFLDNSRAKLYSLKQILTKDSKALEDSIINRSIIDIKSIYDMVKDDDKYKSLRVKMTDGRYKGRTVLDVMAKTTKTDIIGFLKFVKSYPGKYIGTSWKMGEVFATWVINNAPLNNQEVLDSVKYYTNDKIRYEKFLLANRGVIVKDEYLKSWVIIALDKTNDGKTLEADNSR
;
A
#
# COMPACT_ATOMS: atom_id res chain seq x y z
N MET A 1 29.34 -79.94 48.53
CA MET A 1 29.13 -79.17 49.79
C MET A 1 30.05 -77.96 49.79
N LYS A 2 29.49 -76.81 50.19
CA LYS A 2 30.13 -75.50 50.53
C LYS A 2 30.63 -74.58 49.40
N ASN A 3 29.76 -73.61 49.11
CA ASN A 3 29.93 -72.15 49.24
C ASN A 3 31.03 -71.37 48.49
N SER A 4 30.53 -70.47 47.64
CA SER A 4 30.82 -69.03 47.54
C SER A 4 32.24 -68.54 47.19
N SER A 5 32.35 -67.74 46.12
CA SER A 5 32.70 -66.31 46.24
C SER A 5 32.51 -65.55 44.92
N PHE A 6 31.91 -64.37 45.03
CA PHE A 6 31.86 -63.30 44.03
C PHE A 6 33.25 -62.85 43.57
N SER A 7 33.38 -62.47 42.28
CA SER A 7 34.41 -61.53 41.82
C SER A 7 33.93 -60.72 40.61
N ALA A 8 33.72 -59.43 40.90
CA ALA A 8 33.64 -58.24 40.06
C ALA A 8 33.78 -58.36 38.53
N ILE A 9 32.70 -58.04 37.81
CA ILE A 9 32.74 -57.55 36.42
C ILE A 9 32.92 -56.02 36.47
N LYS A 10 34.10 -55.53 36.08
CA LYS A 10 34.37 -54.11 35.83
C LYS A 10 34.56 -53.88 34.33
N GLY A 11 33.66 -53.06 33.77
CA GLY A 11 33.96 -51.95 32.87
C GLY A 11 34.44 -52.24 31.44
N PHE A 12 33.60 -51.95 30.44
CA PHE A 12 33.70 -50.68 29.67
C PHE A 12 32.53 -50.63 28.67
N LEU A 13 31.51 -49.80 28.92
CA LEU A 13 30.49 -49.45 27.95
C LEU A 13 30.95 -48.17 27.25
N VAL A 14 31.46 -48.30 26.02
CA VAL A 14 31.78 -47.14 25.17
C VAL A 14 30.47 -46.67 24.54
N SER A 15 29.83 -45.69 25.17
CA SER A 15 28.69 -44.98 24.59
C SER A 15 29.22 -43.86 23.70
N THR A 16 29.39 -44.13 22.40
CA THR A 16 29.72 -43.10 21.41
C THR A 16 28.47 -42.28 21.12
N LEU A 17 28.38 -41.09 21.72
CA LEU A 17 27.34 -40.10 21.44
C LEU A 17 27.70 -39.39 20.12
N ILE A 18 27.07 -39.78 19.02
CA ILE A 18 27.19 -39.06 17.74
C ILE A 18 26.30 -37.82 17.81
N ILE A 19 26.90 -36.65 18.03
CA ILE A 19 26.21 -35.36 17.91
C ILE A 19 26.13 -35.02 16.42
N LEU A 20 24.99 -35.33 15.80
CA LEU A 20 24.62 -34.80 14.49
C LEU A 20 24.40 -33.29 14.60
N SER A 21 25.42 -32.51 14.25
CA SER A 21 25.30 -31.08 14.05
C SER A 21 24.58 -30.83 12.73
N ILE A 22 23.25 -30.78 12.77
CA ILE A 22 22.46 -30.26 11.65
C ILE A 22 22.72 -28.75 11.62
N SER A 23 23.69 -28.33 10.82
CA SER A 23 23.80 -26.93 10.42
C SER A 23 22.61 -26.61 9.53
N THR A 24 21.54 -26.08 10.09
CA THR A 24 20.53 -25.38 9.31
C THR A 24 21.17 -24.13 8.73
N GLN A 25 21.76 -24.23 7.54
CA GLN A 25 22.02 -23.05 6.73
C GLN A 25 20.66 -22.37 6.54
N ALA A 26 20.50 -21.20 7.15
CA ALA A 26 19.32 -20.38 6.94
C ALA A 26 19.21 -20.13 5.44
N GLN A 27 18.22 -20.75 4.80
CA GLN A 27 17.96 -20.55 3.39
C GLN A 27 17.71 -19.05 3.19
N VAL A 28 18.62 -18.38 2.48
CA VAL A 28 18.50 -16.94 2.21
C VAL A 28 17.17 -16.74 1.47
N ALA A 29 16.23 -16.05 2.13
CA ALA A 29 14.92 -15.79 1.53
C ALA A 29 15.14 -15.02 0.23
N LYS A 30 14.52 -15.50 -0.87
CA LYS A 30 14.53 -14.77 -2.14
C LYS A 30 13.93 -13.39 -1.92
N THR A 31 14.57 -12.36 -2.47
CA THR A 31 14.08 -10.98 -2.40
C THR A 31 13.69 -10.48 -3.78
N VAL A 32 12.81 -9.50 -3.80
CA VAL A 32 12.39 -8.79 -5.01
C VAL A 32 12.46 -7.29 -4.77
N VAL A 33 12.91 -6.55 -5.79
CA VAL A 33 12.96 -5.09 -5.75
C VAL A 33 11.54 -4.53 -5.88
N ARG A 34 11.19 -3.59 -5.00
CA ARG A 34 9.91 -2.88 -4.99
C ARG A 34 10.12 -1.43 -4.66
N ASN A 35 9.40 -0.56 -5.35
CA ASN A 35 9.32 0.83 -4.95
C ASN A 35 8.47 0.96 -3.67
N PHE A 36 8.99 1.69 -2.69
CA PHE A 36 8.36 1.91 -1.39
C PHE A 36 8.42 3.38 -1.01
N ASN A 37 7.28 3.90 -0.55
CA ASN A 37 7.18 5.26 -0.04
C ASN A 37 7.54 5.28 1.44
N PHE A 38 8.56 6.04 1.80
CA PHE A 38 8.93 6.28 3.18
C PHE A 38 8.39 7.64 3.61
N LYS A 39 7.51 7.65 4.60
CA LYS A 39 7.01 8.90 5.18
C LYS A 39 8.18 9.65 5.84
N ILE A 40 8.32 10.94 5.53
CA ILE A 40 9.34 11.81 6.13
C ILE A 40 8.83 12.25 7.50
N ASP A 41 9.58 11.94 8.55
CA ASP A 41 9.22 12.28 9.93
C ASP A 41 9.81 13.62 10.37
N TYR A 42 10.96 14.02 9.81
CA TYR A 42 11.57 15.32 10.10
C TYR A 42 12.40 15.84 8.93
N VAL A 43 12.37 17.17 8.73
CA VAL A 43 13.14 17.86 7.69
C VAL A 43 14.05 18.89 8.33
N TYR A 44 15.36 18.72 8.15
CA TYR A 44 16.36 19.69 8.55
C TYR A 44 16.85 20.48 7.34
N TYR A 45 16.55 21.79 7.34
CA TYR A 45 17.10 22.73 6.37
C TYR A 45 18.51 23.13 6.82
N GLY A 46 19.52 22.63 6.12
CA GLY A 46 20.90 23.03 6.33
C GLY A 46 21.19 24.42 5.73
N LYS A 47 22.42 24.64 5.27
CA LYS A 47 22.79 25.81 4.46
C LYS A 47 22.61 25.48 2.96
N ALA A 48 22.10 26.45 2.17
CA ALA A 48 21.80 26.34 0.73
C ALA A 48 20.60 25.44 0.37
N ASP A 49 20.60 24.86 -0.85
CA ASP A 49 19.48 24.14 -1.49
C ASP A 49 19.38 22.65 -1.11
N SER A 50 20.17 22.23 -0.12
CA SER A 50 20.21 20.84 0.36
C SER A 50 19.49 20.71 1.70
N VAL A 51 18.53 19.79 1.79
CA VAL A 51 17.83 19.43 3.03
C VAL A 51 18.19 18.01 3.44
N TYR A 52 18.14 17.75 4.74
CA TYR A 52 18.27 16.39 5.28
C TYR A 52 16.89 15.91 5.71
N LEU A 53 16.52 14.74 5.20
CA LEU A 53 15.29 14.04 5.54
C LEU A 53 15.62 12.96 6.56
N PHE A 54 14.81 12.89 7.61
CA PHE A 54 14.87 11.85 8.62
C PHE A 54 13.58 11.03 8.53
N ILE A 55 13.76 9.73 8.37
CA ILE A 55 12.68 8.76 8.27
C ILE A 55 12.93 7.73 9.35
N TYR A 56 11.96 7.56 10.25
CA TYR A 56 12.02 6.57 11.32
C TYR A 56 11.39 5.26 10.86
N GLU A 57 11.80 4.15 11.49
CA GLU A 57 11.26 2.80 11.22
C GLU A 57 11.40 2.31 9.77
N GLY A 58 12.41 2.81 9.03
CA GLY A 58 12.64 2.46 7.64
C GLY A 58 13.96 1.74 7.36
N GLY A 59 14.97 1.91 8.22
CA GLY A 59 16.33 1.43 7.99
C GLY A 59 16.43 -0.10 7.87
N LYS A 60 15.49 -0.84 8.46
CA LYS A 60 15.45 -2.31 8.39
C LYS A 60 14.65 -2.87 7.21
N LEU A 61 14.10 -2.03 6.34
CA LEU A 61 13.31 -2.45 5.17
C LEU A 61 14.18 -2.71 3.92
N GLY A 62 15.48 -2.98 4.08
CA GLY A 62 16.37 -3.30 2.97
C GLY A 62 16.93 -2.09 2.22
N VAL A 63 16.91 -0.91 2.86
CA VAL A 63 17.52 0.33 2.36
C VAL A 63 19.04 0.27 2.50
N LYS A 64 19.77 0.87 1.55
CA LYS A 64 21.25 0.93 1.58
C LYS A 64 21.75 2.38 1.52
N VAL A 65 22.92 2.64 2.11
CA VAL A 65 23.63 3.91 1.93
C VAL A 65 24.06 4.05 0.46
N GLY A 66 23.95 5.26 -0.10
CA GLY A 66 24.18 5.57 -1.51
C GLY A 66 22.95 5.32 -2.39
N GLN A 67 21.90 4.69 -1.87
CA GLN A 67 20.67 4.47 -2.61
C GLN A 67 19.97 5.79 -2.93
N GLN A 68 19.46 5.90 -4.16
CA GLN A 68 18.85 7.11 -4.70
C GLN A 68 17.34 6.96 -4.82
N GLY A 69 16.65 8.09 -4.71
CA GLY A 69 15.21 8.16 -4.75
C GLY A 69 14.69 9.56 -5.01
N LYS A 70 13.37 9.70 -5.01
CA LYS A 70 12.67 10.95 -5.29
C LYS A 70 11.78 11.34 -4.13
N VAL A 71 11.71 12.65 -3.86
CA VAL A 71 10.87 13.20 -2.81
C VAL A 71 9.60 13.74 -3.42
N PHE A 72 8.47 13.45 -2.80
CA PHE A 72 7.15 13.84 -3.28
C PHE A 72 6.31 14.47 -2.19
N GLY A 73 5.53 15.46 -2.59
CA GLY A 73 4.55 16.10 -1.73
C GLY A 73 3.35 15.19 -1.42
N THR A 74 2.77 15.34 -0.24
CA THR A 74 1.46 14.75 0.10
C THR A 74 0.32 15.76 -0.01
N TYR A 75 -0.90 15.25 -0.07
CA TYR A 75 -2.10 16.07 -0.05
C TYR A 75 -2.37 16.61 1.35
N SER A 76 -2.67 17.89 1.47
CA SER A 76 -3.40 18.45 2.61
C SER A 76 -4.52 19.37 2.13
N THR A 77 -5.49 19.65 3.00
CA THR A 77 -6.56 20.62 2.70
C THR A 77 -6.02 22.02 2.45
N GLU A 78 -4.93 22.41 3.13
CA GLU A 78 -4.29 23.71 2.92
C GLU A 78 -3.44 23.74 1.63
N LYS A 79 -2.90 22.60 1.20
CA LYS A 79 -1.98 22.51 0.05
C LYS A 79 -2.37 21.36 -0.90
N PRO A 80 -3.56 21.41 -1.52
CA PRO A 80 -4.09 20.30 -2.30
C PRO A 80 -3.25 19.98 -3.55
N ASN A 81 -2.54 20.97 -4.10
CA ASN A 81 -1.74 20.84 -5.33
C ASN A 81 -0.37 20.17 -5.11
N ARG A 82 -0.03 19.81 -3.86
CA ARG A 82 1.24 19.13 -3.54
C ARG A 82 1.16 17.62 -3.73
N SER A 83 -0.04 17.05 -3.77
CA SER A 83 -0.24 15.60 -3.87
C SER A 83 0.54 15.00 -5.05
N GLN A 84 1.48 14.10 -4.73
CA GLN A 84 2.32 13.38 -5.69
C GLN A 84 3.19 14.31 -6.57
N LYS A 85 3.38 15.57 -6.18
CA LYS A 85 4.29 16.49 -6.87
C LYS A 85 5.73 16.14 -6.51
N GLU A 86 6.57 15.89 -7.49
CA GLU A 86 8.00 15.67 -7.28
C GLU A 86 8.67 16.97 -6.82
N LEU A 87 9.39 16.92 -5.69
CA LEU A 87 9.99 18.08 -5.03
C LEU A 87 11.52 18.12 -5.18
N GLY A 88 12.15 16.96 -5.40
CA GLY A 88 13.59 16.87 -5.53
C GLY A 88 14.12 15.44 -5.56
N PHE A 89 15.43 15.37 -5.70
CA PHE A 89 16.19 14.12 -5.75
C PHE A 89 16.91 13.88 -4.43
N SER A 90 16.93 12.64 -3.96
CA SER A 90 17.50 12.26 -2.68
C SER A 90 18.51 11.13 -2.78
N THR A 91 19.52 11.16 -1.93
CA THR A 91 20.47 10.06 -1.72
C THR A 91 20.51 9.71 -0.24
N VAL A 92 20.37 8.43 0.10
CA VAL A 92 20.55 7.94 1.47
C VAL A 92 22.02 8.09 1.84
N VAL A 93 22.31 8.96 2.82
CA VAL A 93 23.68 9.25 3.26
C VAL A 93 24.08 8.49 4.51
N LYS A 94 23.11 8.05 5.31
CA LYS A 94 23.38 7.31 6.55
C LYS A 94 22.18 6.46 6.96
N LEU A 95 22.48 5.32 7.58
CA LEU A 95 21.53 4.51 8.33
C LEU A 95 21.96 4.49 9.80
N MET A 96 21.03 4.78 10.71
CA MET A 96 21.26 4.75 12.16
C MET A 96 20.21 3.84 12.79
N GLY A 97 20.53 2.54 12.88
CA GLY A 97 19.56 1.53 13.30
C GLY A 97 18.37 1.47 12.34
N ASP A 98 17.20 1.88 12.80
CA ASP A 98 15.98 1.93 11.98
C ASP A 98 15.74 3.30 11.31
N THR A 99 16.63 4.26 11.51
CA THR A 99 16.49 5.60 10.95
C THR A 99 17.26 5.72 9.64
N ILE A 100 16.59 6.20 8.60
CA ILE A 100 17.20 6.61 7.33
C ILE A 100 17.46 8.10 7.41
N ILE A 101 18.68 8.51 7.04
CA ILE A 101 19.02 9.91 6.82
C ILE A 101 19.37 10.07 5.34
N ALA A 102 18.61 10.91 4.65
CA ALA A 102 18.80 11.16 3.23
C ALA A 102 19.09 12.64 2.97
N LYS A 103 20.04 12.93 2.09
CA LYS A 103 20.33 14.29 1.62
C LYS A 103 19.55 14.51 0.33
N THR A 104 18.75 15.58 0.30
CA THR A 104 17.88 15.92 -0.82
C THR A 104 18.26 17.27 -1.40
N THR A 105 18.38 17.31 -2.73
CA THR A 105 18.46 18.55 -3.50
C THR A 105 17.07 18.86 -4.04
N LEU A 106 16.49 19.99 -3.61
CA LEU A 106 15.17 20.44 -4.05
C LEU A 106 15.25 21.10 -5.43
N TYR A 107 14.23 20.90 -6.26
CA TYR A 107 14.19 21.54 -7.59
C TYR A 107 13.92 23.04 -7.52
N LYS A 108 13.05 23.47 -6.58
CA LYS A 108 12.70 24.88 -6.39
C LYS A 108 12.67 25.26 -4.90
N PRO A 109 13.83 25.33 -4.23
CA PRO A 109 13.94 25.51 -2.78
C PRO A 109 13.39 26.85 -2.26
N THR A 110 13.26 27.84 -3.14
CA THR A 110 12.74 29.18 -2.80
C THR A 110 11.20 29.26 -2.80
N ILE A 111 10.52 28.33 -3.45
CA ILE A 111 9.04 28.29 -3.49
C ILE A 111 8.54 27.51 -2.29
N VAL A 112 7.77 28.17 -1.41
CA VAL A 112 7.26 27.59 -0.15
C VAL A 112 6.50 26.29 -0.39
N ASP A 113 5.67 26.22 -1.44
CA ASP A 113 4.90 25.02 -1.78
C ASP A 113 5.70 23.96 -2.55
N GLU A 114 6.98 24.18 -2.82
CA GLU A 114 7.90 23.19 -3.39
C GLU A 114 9.01 22.76 -2.41
N LYS A 115 8.95 23.26 -1.18
CA LYS A 115 9.78 22.78 -0.06
C LYS A 115 9.34 21.40 0.41
N ALA A 116 10.29 20.56 0.83
CA ALA A 116 9.99 19.30 1.52
C ALA A 116 9.48 19.57 2.95
N MET A 117 8.49 18.81 3.39
CA MET A 117 7.81 18.98 4.67
C MET A 117 7.68 17.63 5.40
N GLU A 118 7.41 17.69 6.69
CA GLU A 118 6.98 16.50 7.44
C GLU A 118 5.71 15.91 6.80
N ASN A 119 5.62 14.58 6.79
CA ASN A 119 4.57 13.80 6.12
C ASN A 119 4.60 13.82 4.58
N ASP A 120 5.53 14.52 3.92
CA ASP A 120 5.91 14.17 2.55
C ASP A 120 6.53 12.76 2.52
N TYR A 121 6.88 12.23 1.35
CA TYR A 121 7.51 10.91 1.27
C TYR A 121 8.72 10.87 0.35
N LEU A 122 9.67 10.02 0.72
CA LEU A 122 10.80 9.61 -0.09
C LEU A 122 10.49 8.24 -0.71
N SER A 123 10.43 8.16 -2.02
CA SER A 123 10.25 6.92 -2.77
C SER A 123 11.61 6.29 -3.08
N LEU A 124 11.78 5.02 -2.70
CA LEU A 124 13.01 4.24 -2.86
C LEU A 124 12.72 2.81 -3.32
N ASP A 125 13.59 2.26 -4.16
CA ASP A 125 13.55 0.85 -4.57
C ASP A 125 14.22 -0.08 -3.57
N ILE A 126 13.45 -0.79 -2.76
CA ILE A 126 13.96 -1.63 -1.67
C ILE A 126 13.85 -3.13 -1.99
N ASN A 127 14.70 -3.93 -1.35
CA ASN A 127 14.65 -5.39 -1.46
C ASN A 127 13.74 -5.95 -0.37
N LEU A 128 12.56 -6.42 -0.78
CA LEU A 128 11.60 -7.08 0.11
C LEU A 128 11.63 -8.60 -0.08
N PRO A 129 11.27 -9.40 0.93
CA PRO A 129 11.04 -10.82 0.75
C PRO A 129 10.05 -11.08 -0.39
N GLN A 130 10.35 -12.06 -1.23
CA GLN A 130 9.44 -12.49 -2.28
C GLN A 130 8.30 -13.30 -1.66
N ASN A 131 7.08 -12.77 -1.74
CA ASN A 131 5.88 -13.50 -1.34
C ASN A 131 5.35 -14.35 -2.51
N ASN A 132 4.67 -15.45 -2.18
CA ASN A 132 3.92 -16.25 -3.15
C ASN A 132 2.59 -15.60 -3.57
N TYR A 133 2.17 -14.57 -2.83
CA TYR A 133 0.94 -13.83 -3.04
C TYR A 133 1.14 -12.38 -2.62
N ASN A 134 0.67 -11.43 -3.42
CA ASN A 134 0.61 -10.01 -3.05
C ASN A 134 -0.85 -9.56 -3.23
N SER A 135 -1.49 -9.17 -2.13
CA SER A 135 -2.84 -8.64 -2.08
C SER A 135 -2.90 -7.19 -2.53
N LEU A 136 -4.12 -6.66 -2.67
CA LEU A 136 -4.28 -5.20 -2.81
C LEU A 136 -3.73 -4.44 -1.59
N PHE A 137 -3.76 -5.03 -0.40
CA PHE A 137 -3.17 -4.38 0.78
C PHE A 137 -1.65 -4.32 0.73
N TYR A 138 -0.99 -5.27 0.06
CA TYR A 138 0.45 -5.17 -0.22
C TYR A 138 0.77 -3.96 -1.07
N ASP A 139 0.07 -3.79 -2.20
CA ASP A 139 0.28 -2.64 -3.08
C ASP A 139 0.02 -1.31 -2.37
N LEU A 140 -1.05 -1.25 -1.56
CA LEU A 140 -1.37 -0.06 -0.78
C LEU A 140 -0.34 0.21 0.33
N ALA A 141 0.18 -0.84 0.97
CA ALA A 141 1.21 -0.74 1.98
C ALA A 141 2.54 -0.22 1.43
N LEU A 142 2.90 -0.56 0.18
CA LEU A 142 4.05 0.03 -0.51
C LEU A 142 3.94 1.57 -0.64
N MET A 143 2.72 2.09 -0.68
CA MET A 143 2.42 3.52 -0.75
C MET A 143 2.21 4.19 0.63
N GLN A 144 2.47 3.48 1.74
CA GLN A 144 2.15 3.92 3.12
C GLN A 144 0.67 4.24 3.34
N ILE A 145 -0.22 3.58 2.60
CA ILE A 145 -1.66 3.68 2.83
C ILE A 145 -2.04 2.58 3.81
N THR A 146 -2.42 2.96 5.03
CA THR A 146 -2.88 2.02 6.07
C THR A 146 -4.33 2.27 6.40
N PHE A 147 -5.12 1.21 6.53
CA PHE A 147 -6.50 1.31 6.99
C PHE A 147 -6.67 0.94 8.45
N LEU A 148 -7.55 1.66 9.12
CA LEU A 148 -7.94 1.49 10.50
C LEU A 148 -9.38 0.96 10.59
N ASP A 149 -9.68 0.23 11.65
CA ASP A 149 -11.05 -0.11 12.04
C ASP A 149 -11.75 1.08 12.71
N ASN A 150 -13.01 0.88 13.12
CA ASN A 150 -13.81 1.92 13.78
C ASN A 150 -13.24 2.36 15.14
N SER A 151 -12.45 1.50 15.80
CA SER A 151 -11.75 1.80 17.05
C SER A 151 -10.40 2.51 16.84
N ARG A 152 -10.04 2.81 15.58
CA ARG A 152 -8.74 3.37 15.15
C ARG A 152 -7.56 2.38 15.28
N ALA A 153 -7.82 1.09 15.46
CA ALA A 153 -6.79 0.06 15.40
C ALA A 153 -6.44 -0.25 13.94
N LYS A 154 -5.17 -0.52 13.64
CA LYS A 154 -4.75 -0.89 12.28
C LYS A 154 -5.38 -2.22 11.89
N LEU A 155 -6.00 -2.30 10.70
CA LEU A 155 -6.58 -3.54 10.17
C LEU A 155 -5.52 -4.61 9.85
N TYR A 156 -4.29 -4.17 9.64
CA TYR A 156 -3.13 -5.03 9.40
C TYR A 156 -1.85 -4.31 9.81
N SER A 157 -0.78 -5.07 10.06
CA SER A 157 0.55 -4.50 10.26
C SER A 157 1.34 -4.45 8.96
N LEU A 158 2.10 -3.38 8.76
CA LEU A 158 2.98 -3.21 7.60
C LEU A 158 3.94 -4.40 7.46
N LYS A 159 4.61 -4.78 8.55
CA LYS A 159 5.54 -5.93 8.57
C LYS A 159 4.87 -7.23 8.12
N GLN A 160 3.67 -7.52 8.60
CA GLN A 160 2.95 -8.74 8.23
C GLN A 160 2.60 -8.74 6.75
N ILE A 161 2.05 -7.64 6.22
CA ILE A 161 1.72 -7.53 4.81
C ILE A 161 2.98 -7.62 3.94
N LEU A 162 4.06 -6.93 4.27
CA LEU A 162 5.26 -6.94 3.41
C LEU A 162 6.01 -8.28 3.41
N THR A 163 5.84 -9.14 4.41
CA THR A 163 6.66 -10.36 4.57
C THR A 163 5.91 -11.68 4.60
N LYS A 164 4.59 -11.65 4.84
CA LYS A 164 3.75 -12.84 5.05
C LYS A 164 2.35 -12.63 4.46
N ASP A 165 2.26 -11.90 3.35
CA ASP A 165 0.96 -11.72 2.70
C ASP A 165 0.42 -13.05 2.17
N SER A 166 -0.90 -13.18 2.21
CA SER A 166 -1.58 -14.39 1.77
C SER A 166 -3.04 -14.10 1.45
N LYS A 167 -3.64 -14.98 0.64
CA LYS A 167 -5.06 -14.85 0.32
C LYS A 167 -5.96 -14.93 1.56
N ALA A 168 -5.60 -15.79 2.52
CA ALA A 168 -6.31 -15.92 3.79
C ALA A 168 -6.26 -14.63 4.62
N LEU A 169 -5.10 -13.97 4.67
CA LEU A 169 -4.95 -12.69 5.36
C LEU A 169 -5.78 -11.60 4.68
N GLU A 170 -5.69 -11.46 3.36
CA GLU A 170 -6.50 -10.50 2.60
C GLU A 170 -8.00 -10.70 2.85
N ASP A 171 -8.48 -11.95 2.79
CA ASP A 171 -9.88 -12.28 3.01
C ASP A 171 -10.31 -11.97 4.46
N SER A 172 -9.45 -12.21 5.44
CA SER A 172 -9.70 -11.82 6.83
C SER A 172 -9.84 -10.31 6.98
N ILE A 173 -8.95 -9.53 6.36
CA ILE A 173 -8.99 -8.05 6.42
C ILE A 173 -10.25 -7.52 5.73
N ILE A 174 -10.62 -8.07 4.57
CA ILE A 174 -11.84 -7.70 3.85
C ILE A 174 -13.08 -8.01 4.69
N ASN A 175 -13.17 -9.20 5.27
CA ASN A 175 -14.31 -9.59 6.09
C ASN A 175 -14.44 -8.68 7.32
N ARG A 176 -13.33 -8.32 7.96
CA ARG A 176 -13.33 -7.34 9.05
C ARG A 176 -13.82 -5.98 8.58
N SER A 177 -13.35 -5.51 7.43
CA SER A 177 -13.79 -4.24 6.83
C SER A 177 -15.30 -4.21 6.57
N ILE A 178 -15.88 -5.31 6.07
CA ILE A 178 -17.33 -5.44 5.85
C ILE A 178 -18.09 -5.33 7.18
N ILE A 179 -17.61 -6.02 8.22
CA ILE A 179 -18.21 -5.96 9.57
C ILE A 179 -18.18 -4.51 10.10
N ASP A 180 -17.03 -3.84 9.99
CA ASP A 180 -16.88 -2.46 10.45
C ASP A 180 -17.80 -1.50 9.70
N ILE A 181 -17.92 -1.62 8.37
CA ILE A 181 -18.83 -0.79 7.57
C ILE A 181 -20.29 -1.01 7.96
N LYS A 182 -20.70 -2.27 8.16
CA LYS A 182 -22.06 -2.60 8.60
C LYS A 182 -22.35 -2.06 10.00
N SER A 183 -21.36 -2.08 10.90
CA SER A 183 -21.52 -1.49 12.24
C SER A 183 -21.71 0.03 12.21
N ILE A 184 -21.08 0.74 11.26
CA ILE A 184 -21.36 2.18 11.07
C ILE A 184 -22.81 2.36 10.62
N TYR A 185 -23.29 1.55 9.67
CA TYR A 185 -24.69 1.58 9.28
C TYR A 185 -25.61 1.39 10.49
N ASP A 186 -25.38 0.38 11.32
CA ASP A 186 -26.21 0.12 12.50
C ASP A 186 -26.19 1.29 13.50
N MET A 187 -25.07 2.00 13.61
CA MET A 187 -24.93 3.17 14.50
C MET A 187 -25.72 4.39 14.02
N VAL A 188 -25.86 4.58 12.70
CA VAL A 188 -26.36 5.84 12.12
C VAL A 188 -27.71 5.71 11.41
N LYS A 189 -28.20 4.49 11.17
CA LYS A 189 -29.40 4.25 10.34
C LYS A 189 -30.65 4.98 10.82
N ASP A 190 -30.81 5.14 12.13
CA ASP A 190 -31.98 5.76 12.78
C ASP A 190 -31.71 7.21 13.25
N ASP A 191 -30.48 7.71 13.15
CA ASP A 191 -30.12 9.07 13.58
C ASP A 191 -30.38 10.10 12.46
N ASP A 192 -31.26 11.06 12.75
CA ASP A 192 -31.67 12.12 11.82
C ASP A 192 -30.54 13.07 11.41
N LYS A 193 -29.43 13.12 12.16
CA LYS A 193 -28.21 13.82 11.74
C LYS A 193 -27.67 13.30 10.41
N TYR A 194 -27.93 12.02 10.09
CA TYR A 194 -27.45 11.35 8.89
C TYR A 194 -28.55 11.15 7.85
N LYS A 195 -29.67 11.89 7.92
CA LYS A 195 -30.78 11.78 6.96
C LYS A 195 -30.36 11.97 5.50
N SER A 196 -29.28 12.73 5.23
CA SER A 196 -28.71 12.88 3.88
C SER A 196 -28.23 11.56 3.28
N LEU A 197 -27.80 10.60 4.10
CA LEU A 197 -27.35 9.27 3.66
C LEU A 197 -28.52 8.36 3.24
N ARG A 198 -29.77 8.75 3.56
CA ARG A 198 -31.01 8.07 3.16
C ARG A 198 -31.54 8.55 1.80
N VAL A 199 -30.88 9.51 1.16
CA VAL A 199 -31.26 9.99 -0.18
C VAL A 199 -30.75 9.00 -1.23
N LYS A 200 -31.59 8.68 -2.22
CA LYS A 200 -31.21 7.79 -3.33
C LYS A 200 -30.21 8.49 -4.24
N MET A 201 -29.11 7.80 -4.55
CA MET A 201 -28.15 8.26 -5.55
C MET A 201 -28.79 8.27 -6.95
N THR A 202 -28.56 9.34 -7.69
CA THR A 202 -29.13 9.54 -9.04
C THR A 202 -28.21 9.02 -10.15
N ASP A 203 -26.96 8.73 -9.83
CA ASP A 203 -25.93 8.30 -10.77
C ASP A 203 -24.96 7.28 -10.14
N GLY A 204 -23.99 6.81 -10.94
CA GLY A 204 -22.96 5.87 -10.52
C GLY A 204 -23.44 4.42 -10.40
N ARG A 205 -22.54 3.53 -9.97
CA ARG A 205 -22.79 2.07 -9.91
C ARG A 205 -23.87 1.65 -8.91
N TYR A 206 -24.23 2.54 -7.98
CA TYR A 206 -25.26 2.31 -6.97
C TYR A 206 -26.52 3.15 -7.20
N LYS A 207 -26.73 3.68 -8.42
CA LYS A 207 -27.92 4.44 -8.78
C LYS A 207 -29.20 3.76 -8.29
N GLY A 208 -30.08 4.54 -7.65
CA GLY A 208 -31.35 4.09 -7.09
C GLY A 208 -31.26 3.52 -5.66
N ARG A 209 -30.06 3.29 -5.14
CA ARG A 209 -29.81 2.92 -3.73
C ARG A 209 -29.43 4.15 -2.91
N THR A 210 -29.60 4.06 -1.59
CA THR A 210 -29.07 5.04 -0.64
C THR A 210 -27.65 4.67 -0.22
N VAL A 211 -26.89 5.60 0.37
CA VAL A 211 -25.55 5.30 0.93
C VAL A 211 -25.68 4.23 2.03
N LEU A 212 -26.70 4.36 2.89
CA LEU A 212 -26.97 3.39 3.95
C LEU A 212 -27.31 2.00 3.41
N ASP A 213 -28.07 1.90 2.31
CA ASP A 213 -28.36 0.62 1.65
C ASP A 213 -27.09 -0.06 1.15
N VAL A 214 -26.14 0.71 0.63
CA VAL A 214 -24.84 0.19 0.17
C VAL A 214 -24.05 -0.30 1.37
N MET A 215 -23.92 0.50 2.43
CA MET A 215 -23.20 0.12 3.64
C MET A 215 -23.77 -1.14 4.29
N ALA A 216 -25.10 -1.20 4.49
CA ALA A 216 -25.79 -2.35 5.09
C ALA A 216 -25.56 -3.66 4.32
N LYS A 217 -25.49 -3.58 2.99
CA LYS A 217 -25.37 -4.73 2.09
C LYS A 217 -23.99 -4.82 1.43
N THR A 218 -22.97 -4.25 2.07
CA THR A 218 -21.60 -4.25 1.55
C THR A 218 -21.12 -5.69 1.33
N THR A 219 -20.53 -5.92 0.16
CA THR A 219 -19.99 -7.21 -0.26
C THR A 219 -18.46 -7.14 -0.41
N LYS A 220 -17.81 -8.30 -0.55
CA LYS A 220 -16.39 -8.41 -0.89
C LYS A 220 -16.06 -7.68 -2.20
N THR A 221 -16.94 -7.75 -3.20
CA THR A 221 -16.75 -7.05 -4.48
C THR A 221 -16.72 -5.54 -4.31
N ASP A 222 -17.56 -4.99 -3.42
CA ASP A 222 -17.57 -3.56 -3.14
C ASP A 222 -16.27 -3.09 -2.48
N ILE A 223 -15.75 -3.86 -1.51
CA ILE A 223 -14.46 -3.57 -0.87
C ILE A 223 -13.32 -3.64 -1.88
N ILE A 224 -13.28 -4.68 -2.72
CA ILE A 224 -12.24 -4.82 -3.76
C ILE A 224 -12.32 -3.65 -4.76
N GLY A 225 -13.53 -3.24 -5.17
CA GLY A 225 -13.74 -2.10 -6.05
C GLY A 225 -13.19 -0.80 -5.43
N PHE A 226 -13.49 -0.56 -4.16
CA PHE A 226 -12.96 0.57 -3.41
C PHE A 226 -11.43 0.54 -3.29
N LEU A 227 -10.83 -0.60 -2.92
CA LEU A 227 -9.37 -0.71 -2.78
C LEU A 227 -8.65 -0.49 -4.12
N LYS A 228 -9.19 -1.00 -5.22
CA LYS A 228 -8.68 -0.72 -6.58
C LYS A 228 -8.81 0.75 -6.95
N PHE A 229 -9.90 1.40 -6.54
CA PHE A 229 -10.04 2.85 -6.68
C PHE A 229 -8.93 3.57 -5.90
N VAL A 230 -8.72 3.26 -4.62
CA VAL A 230 -7.65 3.88 -3.82
C VAL A 230 -6.28 3.66 -4.45
N LYS A 231 -6.00 2.46 -4.96
CA LYS A 231 -4.76 2.16 -5.69
C LYS A 231 -4.60 3.00 -6.96
N SER A 232 -5.70 3.26 -7.68
CA SER A 232 -5.70 4.07 -8.90
C SER A 232 -5.53 5.57 -8.62
N TYR A 233 -6.02 6.04 -7.47
CA TYR A 233 -6.00 7.46 -7.08
C TYR A 233 -5.45 7.65 -5.67
N PRO A 234 -4.17 7.29 -5.43
CA PRO A 234 -3.63 7.21 -4.08
C PRO A 234 -3.35 8.59 -3.48
N GLY A 235 -3.41 9.67 -4.26
CA GLY A 235 -2.91 11.00 -3.88
C GLY A 235 -3.44 11.57 -2.56
N LYS A 236 -4.72 11.32 -2.21
CA LYS A 236 -5.30 11.72 -0.92
C LYS A 236 -5.01 10.75 0.22
N TYR A 237 -4.54 9.54 -0.10
CA TYR A 237 -4.40 8.43 0.83
C TYR A 237 -2.95 8.20 1.29
N ILE A 238 -1.96 8.53 0.44
CA ILE A 238 -0.53 8.28 0.68
C ILE A 238 -0.08 8.86 2.02
N GLY A 239 0.76 8.11 2.73
CA GLY A 239 1.42 8.55 3.96
C GLY A 239 0.49 8.73 5.15
N THR A 240 -0.80 8.35 5.03
CA THR A 240 -1.84 8.62 6.02
C THR A 240 -2.59 7.34 6.40
N SER A 241 -3.06 7.29 7.63
CA SER A 241 -3.95 6.22 8.11
C SER A 241 -5.41 6.65 8.05
N TRP A 242 -6.26 5.82 7.46
CA TRP A 242 -7.68 6.13 7.23
C TRP A 242 -8.58 5.08 7.86
N LYS A 243 -9.66 5.50 8.54
CA LYS A 243 -10.70 4.55 8.96
C LYS A 243 -11.43 4.02 7.74
N MET A 244 -11.34 2.71 7.50
CA MET A 244 -11.86 2.03 6.32
C MET A 244 -13.32 2.40 6.03
N GLY A 245 -14.17 2.33 7.06
CA GLY A 245 -15.59 2.60 6.90
C GLY A 245 -15.93 4.04 6.53
N GLU A 246 -15.18 5.02 7.05
CA GLU A 246 -15.39 6.45 6.74
C GLU A 246 -14.99 6.78 5.30
N VAL A 247 -13.84 6.28 4.83
CA VAL A 247 -13.40 6.52 3.45
C VAL A 247 -14.17 5.69 2.43
N PHE A 248 -14.65 4.50 2.80
CA PHE A 248 -15.57 3.73 1.97
C PHE A 248 -16.91 4.46 1.81
N ALA A 249 -17.50 4.95 2.91
CA ALA A 249 -18.73 5.74 2.85
C ALA A 249 -18.54 7.00 2.00
N THR A 250 -17.40 7.69 2.14
CA THR A 250 -17.05 8.85 1.31
C THR A 250 -16.96 8.47 -0.18
N TRP A 251 -16.37 7.33 -0.52
CA TRP A 251 -16.34 6.84 -1.89
C TRP A 251 -17.75 6.59 -2.44
N VAL A 252 -18.64 5.98 -1.65
CA VAL A 252 -20.05 5.76 -2.03
C VAL A 252 -20.80 7.08 -2.18
N ILE A 253 -20.64 8.03 -1.25
CA ILE A 253 -21.23 9.39 -1.32
C ILE A 253 -20.84 10.09 -2.63
N ASN A 254 -19.62 9.86 -3.11
CA ASN A 254 -19.13 10.41 -4.37
C ASN A 254 -19.47 9.52 -5.58
N ASN A 255 -20.55 8.75 -5.54
CA ASN A 255 -21.05 7.86 -6.60
C ASN A 255 -20.14 6.67 -6.94
N ALA A 256 -19.24 6.28 -6.03
CA ALA A 256 -18.36 5.12 -6.16
C ALA A 256 -17.63 5.05 -7.53
N PRO A 257 -16.82 6.08 -7.83
CA PRO A 257 -16.12 6.21 -9.11
C PRO A 257 -15.31 4.96 -9.47
N LEU A 258 -15.20 4.71 -10.77
CA LEU A 258 -14.49 3.56 -11.33
C LEU A 258 -12.98 3.66 -11.09
N ASN A 259 -12.34 2.51 -10.89
CA ASN A 259 -10.88 2.42 -10.92
C ASN A 259 -10.33 2.42 -12.35
N ASN A 260 -9.00 2.52 -12.50
CA ASN A 260 -8.42 2.70 -13.82
C ASN A 260 -8.65 1.53 -14.80
N GLN A 261 -8.68 0.31 -14.27
CA GLN A 261 -8.94 -0.92 -15.02
C GLN A 261 -10.41 -1.03 -15.42
N GLU A 262 -11.34 -0.71 -14.51
CA GLU A 262 -12.78 -0.73 -14.81
C GLU A 262 -13.14 0.21 -15.96
N VAL A 263 -12.50 1.39 -16.02
CA VAL A 263 -12.67 2.32 -17.14
C VAL A 263 -12.08 1.74 -18.43
N LEU A 264 -10.89 1.14 -18.40
CA LEU A 264 -10.29 0.51 -19.58
C LEU A 264 -11.19 -0.61 -20.14
N ASP A 265 -11.68 -1.48 -19.26
CA ASP A 265 -12.54 -2.59 -19.62
C ASP A 265 -13.86 -2.08 -20.21
N SER A 266 -14.40 -1.00 -19.67
CA SER A 266 -15.61 -0.34 -20.20
C SER A 266 -15.36 0.27 -21.59
N VAL A 267 -14.24 0.97 -21.79
CA VAL A 267 -13.84 1.52 -23.10
C VAL A 267 -13.75 0.41 -24.15
N LYS A 268 -13.09 -0.71 -23.81
CA LYS A 268 -12.99 -1.89 -24.69
C LYS A 268 -14.35 -2.51 -24.98
N TYR A 269 -15.16 -2.70 -23.95
CA TYR A 269 -16.48 -3.32 -24.06
C TYR A 269 -17.42 -2.51 -24.98
N TYR A 270 -17.40 -1.18 -24.88
CA TYR A 270 -18.25 -0.32 -25.71
C TYR A 270 -17.67 -0.01 -27.10
N THR A 271 -16.48 -0.51 -27.46
CA THR A 271 -15.81 -0.13 -28.73
C THR A 271 -16.65 -0.41 -29.97
N ASN A 272 -17.54 -1.41 -29.93
CA ASN A 272 -18.45 -1.76 -31.04
C ASN A 272 -19.83 -1.08 -30.95
N ASP A 273 -20.10 -0.28 -29.92
CA ASP A 273 -21.34 0.47 -29.73
C ASP A 273 -21.02 1.96 -29.57
N LYS A 274 -20.99 2.68 -30.69
CA LYS A 274 -20.57 4.08 -30.77
C LYS A 274 -21.33 4.99 -29.78
N ILE A 275 -22.65 4.80 -29.64
CA ILE A 275 -23.48 5.64 -28.77
C ILE A 275 -23.10 5.43 -27.30
N ARG A 276 -22.96 4.17 -26.88
CA ARG A 276 -22.55 3.87 -25.50
C ARG A 276 -21.11 4.31 -25.25
N TYR A 277 -20.23 4.14 -26.23
CA TYR A 277 -18.84 4.56 -26.16
C TYR A 277 -18.72 6.07 -25.92
N GLU A 278 -19.36 6.89 -26.76
CA GLU A 278 -19.34 8.35 -26.64
C GLU A 278 -19.94 8.80 -25.30
N LYS A 279 -21.08 8.23 -24.92
CA LYS A 279 -21.71 8.55 -23.62
C LYS A 279 -20.80 8.19 -22.44
N PHE A 280 -20.14 7.04 -22.48
CA PHE A 280 -19.24 6.61 -21.42
C PHE A 280 -18.01 7.52 -21.31
N LEU A 281 -17.39 7.86 -22.45
CA LEU A 281 -16.25 8.77 -22.48
C LEU A 281 -16.61 10.16 -21.97
N LEU A 282 -17.75 10.71 -22.39
CA LEU A 282 -18.21 12.03 -21.93
C LEU A 282 -18.44 12.04 -20.40
N ALA A 283 -19.11 11.02 -19.87
CA ALA A 283 -19.39 10.91 -18.44
C ALA A 283 -18.13 10.75 -17.59
N ASN A 284 -17.08 10.11 -18.13
CA ASN A 284 -15.84 9.80 -17.41
C ASN A 284 -14.64 10.65 -17.86
N ARG A 285 -14.84 11.65 -18.72
CA ARG A 285 -13.75 12.43 -19.33
C ARG A 285 -12.80 13.03 -18.31
N GLY A 286 -13.35 13.63 -17.24
CA GLY A 286 -12.55 14.27 -16.20
C GLY A 286 -11.58 13.30 -15.54
N VAL A 287 -12.06 12.09 -15.26
CA VAL A 287 -11.28 11.00 -14.66
C VAL A 287 -10.25 10.47 -15.65
N ILE A 288 -10.66 10.18 -16.90
CA ILE A 288 -9.79 9.66 -17.97
C ILE A 288 -8.63 10.62 -18.29
N VAL A 289 -8.89 11.94 -18.36
CA VAL A 289 -7.90 12.92 -18.80
C VAL A 289 -6.99 13.38 -17.65
N LYS A 290 -7.52 13.53 -16.44
CA LYS A 290 -6.79 14.15 -15.32
C LYS A 290 -5.83 13.20 -14.61
N ASP A 291 -6.17 11.92 -14.50
CA ASP A 291 -5.48 11.00 -13.58
C ASP A 291 -4.45 10.09 -14.28
N GLU A 292 -3.83 10.57 -15.37
CA GLU A 292 -2.75 9.88 -16.09
C GLU A 292 -3.09 8.44 -16.51
N TYR A 293 -4.36 8.18 -16.79
CA TYR A 293 -4.89 6.88 -17.20
C TYR A 293 -4.09 6.20 -18.31
N LEU A 294 -3.67 6.98 -19.30
CA LEU A 294 -2.82 6.51 -20.40
C LEU A 294 -1.52 5.89 -19.89
N LYS A 295 -0.83 6.52 -18.92
CA LYS A 295 0.39 5.94 -18.33
C LYS A 295 0.08 4.65 -17.58
N SER A 296 -0.98 4.64 -16.78
CA SER A 296 -1.43 3.43 -16.07
C SER A 296 -1.75 2.28 -17.03
N TRP A 297 -2.44 2.57 -18.15
CA TRP A 297 -2.80 1.57 -19.15
C TRP A 297 -1.60 1.08 -19.96
N VAL A 298 -0.62 1.94 -20.22
CA VAL A 298 0.67 1.54 -20.82
C VAL A 298 1.40 0.58 -19.88
N ILE A 299 1.49 0.88 -18.58
CA ILE A 299 2.10 -0.04 -17.60
C ILE A 299 1.38 -1.39 -17.58
N ILE A 300 0.04 -1.39 -17.52
CA ILE A 300 -0.76 -2.63 -17.56
C ILE A 300 -0.50 -3.42 -18.86
N ALA A 301 -0.32 -2.75 -20.00
CA ALA A 301 0.01 -3.40 -21.25
C ALA A 301 1.43 -4.00 -21.22
N LEU A 302 2.41 -3.27 -20.69
CA LEU A 302 3.80 -3.74 -20.57
C LEU A 302 3.93 -4.93 -19.61
N ASP A 303 3.23 -4.91 -18.48
CA ASP A 303 3.20 -6.04 -17.53
C ASP A 303 2.64 -7.31 -18.18
N LYS A 304 1.62 -7.17 -19.04
CA LYS A 304 1.02 -8.30 -19.79
C LYS A 304 1.92 -8.82 -20.91
N THR A 305 2.82 -8.01 -21.45
CA THR A 305 3.79 -8.47 -22.46
C THR A 305 5.04 -9.09 -21.85
N ASN A 306 5.28 -8.86 -20.56
CA ASN A 306 6.56 -9.18 -19.92
C ASN A 306 6.63 -10.52 -19.19
N ASP A 307 5.56 -11.31 -19.05
CA ASP A 307 5.55 -12.70 -18.50
C ASP A 307 6.80 -13.09 -17.66
N GLY A 308 7.08 -12.34 -16.59
CA GLY A 308 8.18 -12.62 -15.65
C GLY A 308 9.56 -12.00 -15.91
N LYS A 309 9.74 -11.03 -16.82
CA LYS A 309 10.98 -10.23 -16.91
C LYS A 309 10.73 -8.77 -16.50
N THR A 310 11.16 -8.43 -15.29
CA THR A 310 11.23 -7.04 -14.79
C THR A 310 11.98 -6.16 -15.78
N LEU A 311 11.37 -5.06 -16.21
CA LEU A 311 12.01 -4.03 -17.01
C LEU A 311 13.07 -3.34 -16.15
N GLU A 312 14.34 -3.46 -16.57
CA GLU A 312 15.33 -2.46 -16.25
C GLU A 312 14.84 -1.11 -16.76
N ALA A 313 14.97 -0.10 -15.92
CA ALA A 313 14.45 1.24 -16.14
C ALA A 313 14.91 1.81 -17.48
N ASP A 314 13.97 2.07 -18.39
CA ASP A 314 14.21 2.93 -19.54
C ASP A 314 14.11 4.40 -19.10
N ASN A 315 15.14 4.82 -18.35
CA ASN A 315 15.40 6.23 -18.03
C ASN A 315 16.16 6.89 -19.19
N SER A 316 15.54 6.94 -20.37
CA SER A 316 16.07 7.69 -21.49
C SER A 316 15.01 8.60 -22.12
N ARG A 317 14.77 9.75 -21.47
CA ARG A 317 14.56 11.09 -22.07
C ARG A 317 14.26 12.15 -21.01
#